data_AF-A0A7Y0JIH1-F1
#
_entry.id   AF-A0A7Y0JIH1-F1
#
_cell.length_a   1.000
_cell.length_b   1.000
_cell.length_c   1.000
_cell.angle_alpha   90.00
_cell.angle_beta   90.00
_cell.angle_gamma   90.00
#
_symmetry.space_group_name_H-M   'P 1'
#
loop_
_entity.id
_entity.type
_entity.pdbx_description
1 polymer ?
#
loop_
_entity_poly.entity_id
_entity_poly.type
_entity_poly.pdbx_seq_one_letter_code
_entity_poly.pdbx_strand_id
1 'polypeptide(L)'
;MAVILVVMAIGAWLIGTGKVSYVITHGVSMNPVYYQGDLVLVVKSRTYEVGQIAAYHGKGEEVLHRIIGGDAATGYVFKGDNNQSIDIPTPTAGEVIGHAVLHVPKGGIWLKPVLSPTGLGMIGFLIIGGGAAAPRNRREVPRGRRKKRVKAMARQGGPWVTATALARSVSRLPPALLTLAGAAAFAALFGIALGVLGWMKPVVEPQKASGSPRTMTFSYAASVPRSPAYDGTTATSPEPIFRRLAHRVELRMRYVGAAGTFDATTVLSDDSGWKTNLALVPARITTGDGLDTTVRLDLNALEARQRAAAAAIGVQPGTLTITIKTRVINSAGTFAAPLTLKVTPVQMALANSAADLTVTDNSAKPAVLVPRTIGTATHPIMTAGRARGLAVLLLIGAAVAAAAVFLVVRRNTPLRTRADIERRHSGLLVHVEPMLVPPGQAVVTVGSFPALVKLAERYGQMILTWRQPDADDFVVRDEGITYRFRLALDEPVLHNVERTVRSTTGSHRRKTPTPYS
;
A
#
# COMPACT_ATOMS: atom_id res chain seq x y z
N MET A 1 -15.94 18.48 -5.59
CA MET A 1 -15.85 17.01 -5.41
C MET A 1 -15.53 16.27 -6.70
N ALA A 2 -16.34 16.36 -7.77
CA ALA A 2 -16.07 15.66 -9.03
C ALA A 2 -14.68 15.98 -9.65
N VAL A 3 -14.29 17.26 -9.66
CA VAL A 3 -12.97 17.70 -10.17
C VAL A 3 -11.82 17.08 -9.38
N ILE A 4 -11.93 17.01 -8.05
CA ILE A 4 -10.90 16.41 -7.18
C ILE A 4 -10.78 14.92 -7.47
N LEU A 5 -11.89 14.21 -7.67
CA LEU A 5 -11.89 12.79 -8.00
C LEU A 5 -11.27 12.51 -9.37
N VAL A 6 -11.53 13.35 -10.37
CA VAL A 6 -10.90 13.25 -11.69
C VAL A 6 -9.39 13.48 -11.59
N VAL A 7 -8.95 14.50 -10.85
CA VAL A 7 -7.52 14.77 -10.62
C VAL A 7 -6.83 13.61 -9.89
N MET A 8 -7.48 13.05 -8.86
CA MET A 8 -6.97 11.87 -8.15
C MET A 8 -6.88 10.63 -9.04
N ALA A 9 -7.88 10.42 -9.92
CA ALA A 9 -7.88 9.31 -10.86
C ALA A 9 -6.78 9.45 -11.92
N ILE A 10 -6.57 10.67 -12.45
CA ILE A 10 -5.49 10.97 -13.39
C ILE A 10 -4.13 10.77 -12.72
N GLY A 11 -3.95 11.24 -11.48
CA GLY A 11 -2.72 11.03 -10.71
C GLY A 11 -2.43 9.56 -10.46
N ALA A 12 -3.44 8.78 -10.03
CA ALA A 12 -3.31 7.35 -9.84
C ALA A 12 -3.00 6.60 -11.15
N TRP A 13 -3.61 7.01 -12.26
CA TRP A 13 -3.33 6.46 -13.58
C TRP A 13 -1.90 6.75 -14.03
N LEU A 14 -1.42 7.99 -13.90
CA LEU A 14 -0.06 8.39 -14.25
C LEU A 14 0.99 7.61 -13.45
N ILE A 15 0.79 7.45 -12.13
CA ILE A 15 1.67 6.64 -11.27
C ILE A 15 1.62 5.16 -11.70
N GLY A 16 0.44 4.65 -12.05
CA GLY A 16 0.25 3.28 -12.52
C GLY A 16 1.01 2.95 -13.82
N THR A 17 1.36 3.95 -14.64
CA THR A 17 2.18 3.74 -15.84
C THR A 17 3.66 3.48 -15.56
N GLY A 18 4.14 3.75 -14.34
CA GLY A 18 5.56 3.66 -13.97
C GLY A 18 6.47 4.73 -14.59
N LYS A 19 5.93 5.70 -15.34
CA LYS A 19 6.68 6.82 -15.92
C LYS A 19 6.83 8.01 -14.98
N VAL A 20 5.88 8.16 -14.06
CA VAL A 20 5.86 9.22 -13.04
C VAL A 20 5.90 8.55 -11.67
N SER A 21 6.79 9.03 -10.81
CA SER A 21 6.86 8.64 -9.40
C SER A 21 6.88 9.89 -8.51
N TYR A 22 6.86 9.68 -7.20
CA TYR A 22 7.03 10.74 -6.23
C TYR A 22 8.05 10.33 -5.18
N VAL A 23 8.78 11.32 -4.65
CA VAL A 23 9.73 11.16 -3.56
C VAL A 23 9.38 12.16 -2.47
N ILE A 24 9.44 11.71 -1.22
CA ILE A 24 9.37 12.59 -0.06
C ILE A 24 10.79 12.77 0.46
N THR A 25 11.24 14.01 0.55
CA THR A 25 12.61 14.33 0.98
C THR A 25 12.78 14.13 2.48
N HIS A 26 13.94 13.58 2.85
CA HIS A 26 14.32 13.34 4.24
C HIS A 26 15.72 13.92 4.47
N GLY A 27 15.94 14.53 5.63
CA GLY A 27 17.23 15.15 5.98
C GLY A 27 17.46 16.51 5.31
N VAL A 28 18.74 16.89 5.26
CA VAL A 28 19.21 18.25 4.87
C VAL A 28 20.14 18.25 3.66
N SER A 29 20.35 17.10 3.00
CA SER A 29 21.37 16.93 1.96
C SER A 29 21.13 17.76 0.70
N MET A 30 19.87 18.17 0.47
CA MET A 30 19.47 19.00 -0.67
C MET A 30 19.12 20.44 -0.31
N ASN A 31 19.44 20.89 0.91
CA ASN A 31 19.30 22.29 1.26
C ASN A 31 20.21 23.17 0.37
N PRO A 32 19.80 24.39 -0.01
CA PRO A 32 18.52 25.06 0.30
C PRO A 32 17.40 24.79 -0.72
N VAL A 33 17.60 23.90 -1.69
CA VAL A 33 16.66 23.70 -2.82
C VAL A 33 15.46 22.84 -2.38
N TYR A 34 15.72 21.77 -1.63
CA TYR A 34 14.69 20.92 -1.05
C TYR A 34 14.88 20.78 0.44
N TYR A 35 13.79 20.93 1.18
CA TYR A 35 13.77 20.76 2.63
C TYR A 35 13.06 19.47 3.03
N GLN A 36 13.33 18.99 4.24
CA GLN A 36 12.68 17.81 4.80
C GLN A 36 11.15 17.92 4.76
N GLY A 37 10.51 16.86 4.24
CA GLY A 37 9.04 16.77 4.16
C GLY A 37 8.44 17.38 2.89
N ASP A 38 9.26 17.86 1.97
CA ASP A 38 8.81 18.27 0.64
C ASP A 38 8.37 17.05 -0.18
N LEU A 39 7.44 17.27 -1.09
CA LEU A 39 7.01 16.28 -2.07
C LEU A 39 7.57 16.67 -3.43
N VAL A 40 8.26 15.74 -4.07
CA VAL A 40 8.86 15.95 -5.39
C VAL A 40 8.29 14.92 -6.35
N LEU A 41 7.69 15.36 -7.45
CA LEU A 41 7.32 14.47 -8.55
C LEU A 41 8.52 14.28 -9.45
N VAL A 42 8.79 13.03 -9.80
CA VAL A 42 9.90 12.65 -10.66
C VAL A 42 9.40 11.92 -11.90
N VAL A 43 10.03 12.18 -13.04
CA VAL A 43 9.68 11.58 -14.33
C VAL A 43 10.85 10.75 -14.84
N LYS A 44 10.57 9.50 -15.19
CA LYS A 44 11.56 8.57 -15.73
C LYS A 44 11.92 8.96 -17.17
N SER A 45 13.22 9.07 -17.43
CA SER A 45 13.79 9.35 -18.75
C SER A 45 14.78 8.27 -19.17
N ARG A 46 15.10 8.20 -20.47
CA ARG A 46 16.17 7.33 -21.00
C ARG A 46 17.56 7.91 -20.79
N THR A 47 17.64 9.23 -20.71
CA THR A 47 18.88 9.99 -20.49
C THR A 47 18.60 11.12 -19.51
N TYR A 48 19.63 11.49 -18.76
CA TYR A 48 19.61 12.57 -17.79
C TYR A 48 20.81 13.48 -18.04
N GLU A 49 20.69 14.74 -17.63
CA GLU A 49 21.70 15.76 -17.88
C GLU A 49 22.39 16.20 -16.60
N VAL A 50 23.66 16.58 -16.72
CA VAL A 50 24.41 17.18 -15.62
C VAL A 50 23.71 18.46 -15.17
N GLY A 51 23.55 18.60 -13.85
CA GLY A 51 22.80 19.68 -13.22
C GLY A 51 21.36 19.31 -12.86
N GLN A 52 20.78 18.26 -13.46
CA GLN A 52 19.44 17.80 -13.08
C GLN A 52 19.45 17.17 -11.68
N ILE A 53 18.34 17.32 -10.97
CA ILE A 53 18.11 16.65 -9.69
C ILE A 53 17.26 15.43 -9.99
N ALA A 54 17.76 14.25 -9.62
CA ALA A 54 17.07 13.00 -9.91
C ALA A 54 17.10 12.06 -8.70
N ALA A 55 16.06 11.23 -8.64
CA ALA A 55 15.90 10.22 -7.62
C ALA A 55 16.44 8.88 -8.10
N TYR A 56 17.12 8.15 -7.24
CA TYR A 56 17.63 6.81 -7.51
C TYR A 56 17.58 5.94 -6.25
N HIS A 57 17.73 4.63 -6.42
CA HIS A 57 17.79 3.69 -5.29
C HIS A 57 19.21 3.61 -4.72
N GLY A 58 19.42 4.12 -3.50
CA GLY A 58 20.65 3.99 -2.74
C GLY A 58 20.74 2.68 -1.96
N LYS A 59 21.58 2.62 -0.91
CA LYS A 59 21.73 1.45 -0.01
C LYS A 59 20.47 1.24 0.87
N GLY A 60 19.35 0.88 0.25
CA GLY A 60 18.09 0.55 0.91
C GLY A 60 17.11 1.72 1.07
N GLU A 61 17.42 2.91 0.53
CA GLU A 61 16.55 4.09 0.56
C GLU A 61 16.50 4.81 -0.80
N GLU A 62 15.44 5.57 -1.04
CA GLU A 62 15.33 6.45 -2.21
C GLU A 62 16.09 7.76 -1.91
N VAL A 63 17.07 8.07 -2.75
CA VAL A 63 17.94 9.24 -2.60
C VAL A 63 17.64 10.21 -3.74
N LEU A 64 17.45 11.49 -3.41
CA LEU A 64 17.22 12.58 -4.37
C LEU A 64 18.41 13.53 -4.33
N HIS A 65 19.27 13.51 -5.35
CA HIS A 65 20.47 14.35 -5.41
C HIS A 65 20.72 14.91 -6.82
N ARG A 66 21.68 15.84 -6.94
CA ARG A 66 22.04 16.46 -8.22
C ARG A 66 23.06 15.62 -8.97
N ILE A 67 22.84 15.45 -10.27
CA ILE A 67 23.79 14.84 -11.19
C ILE A 67 24.92 15.83 -11.44
N ILE A 68 26.15 15.45 -11.14
CA ILE A 68 27.35 16.29 -11.33
C ILE A 68 28.27 15.76 -12.43
N GLY A 69 28.02 14.57 -12.96
CA GLY A 69 28.81 13.97 -14.03
C GLY A 69 28.32 12.57 -14.42
N GLY A 70 29.07 11.90 -15.29
CA GLY A 70 28.75 10.57 -15.81
C GLY A 70 27.76 10.58 -16.98
N ASP A 71 27.38 9.40 -17.45
CA ASP A 71 26.49 9.21 -18.59
C ASP A 71 25.59 7.97 -18.44
N ALA A 72 24.68 7.78 -19.40
CA ALA A 72 23.71 6.68 -19.37
C ALA A 72 24.34 5.28 -19.40
N ALA A 73 25.53 5.11 -19.98
CA ALA A 73 26.23 3.85 -20.17
C ALA A 73 27.21 3.53 -19.04
N THR A 74 27.94 4.53 -18.54
CA THR A 74 28.95 4.38 -17.47
C THR A 74 28.38 4.60 -16.07
N GLY A 75 27.19 5.19 -15.97
CA GLY A 75 26.53 5.53 -14.72
C GLY A 75 26.66 7.01 -14.40
N TYR A 76 25.63 7.56 -13.74
CA TYR A 76 25.61 8.97 -13.34
C TYR A 76 26.24 9.15 -11.95
N VAL A 77 26.97 10.25 -11.78
CA VAL A 77 27.57 10.64 -10.50
C VAL A 77 26.66 11.64 -9.81
N PHE A 78 26.23 11.32 -8.58
CA PHE A 78 25.33 12.15 -7.79
C PHE A 78 26.06 12.83 -6.62
N LYS A 79 25.54 13.99 -6.23
CA LYS A 79 25.96 14.72 -5.03
C LYS A 79 24.78 15.52 -4.47
N GLY A 80 24.58 15.45 -3.17
CA GLY A 80 23.66 16.36 -2.46
C GLY A 80 24.19 17.79 -2.48
N ASP A 81 23.31 18.76 -2.73
CA ASP A 81 23.68 20.19 -2.81
C ASP A 81 24.36 20.69 -1.53
N ASN A 82 23.96 20.16 -0.37
CA ASN A 82 24.52 20.46 0.95
C ASN A 82 25.57 19.43 1.44
N ASN A 83 25.91 18.42 0.63
CA ASN A 83 26.86 17.39 1.00
C ASN A 83 28.31 17.81 0.64
N GLN A 84 29.27 17.42 1.48
CA GLN A 84 30.71 17.65 1.23
C GLN A 84 31.35 16.56 0.35
N SER A 85 30.74 15.38 0.27
CA SER A 85 31.21 14.25 -0.53
C SER A 85 30.24 13.93 -1.66
N ILE A 86 30.77 13.28 -2.71
CA ILE A 86 29.95 12.65 -3.76
C ILE A 86 29.32 11.36 -3.24
N ASP A 87 28.25 10.92 -3.90
CA ASP A 87 27.61 9.66 -3.59
C ASP A 87 28.44 8.49 -4.11
N ILE A 88 28.52 7.41 -3.31
CA ILE A 88 29.24 6.18 -3.67
C ILE A 88 28.60 5.43 -4.86
N PRO A 89 27.26 5.23 -4.91
CA PRO A 89 26.64 4.55 -6.04
C PRO A 89 26.60 5.43 -7.30
N THR A 90 26.89 4.84 -8.45
CA THR A 90 26.80 5.48 -9.77
C THR A 90 25.76 4.78 -10.66
N PRO A 91 24.45 5.02 -10.42
CA PRO A 91 23.39 4.27 -11.09
C PRO A 91 23.33 4.61 -12.59
N THR A 92 23.05 3.59 -13.40
CA THR A 92 22.77 3.72 -14.83
C THR A 92 21.38 4.30 -15.06
N ALA A 93 21.07 4.73 -16.29
CA ALA A 93 19.77 5.34 -16.62
C ALA A 93 18.55 4.47 -16.25
N GLY A 94 18.71 3.13 -16.29
CA GLY A 94 17.64 2.19 -15.92
C GLY A 94 17.33 2.16 -14.42
N GLU A 95 18.35 2.45 -13.60
CA GLU A 95 18.34 2.40 -12.12
C GLU A 95 17.93 3.73 -11.48
N VAL A 96 17.93 4.81 -12.27
CA VAL A 96 17.34 6.09 -11.88
C VAL A 96 15.81 6.01 -11.92
N ILE A 97 15.17 6.47 -10.84
CA ILE A 97 13.72 6.51 -10.66
C ILE A 97 13.12 7.58 -11.59
N GLY A 98 13.73 8.76 -11.61
CA GLY A 98 13.35 9.86 -12.50
C GLY A 98 13.98 11.20 -12.08
N HIS A 99 13.90 12.18 -12.98
CA HIS A 99 14.32 13.56 -12.68
C HIS A 99 13.16 14.37 -12.10
N ALA A 100 13.46 15.28 -11.19
CA ALA A 100 12.48 16.15 -10.55
C ALA A 100 11.84 17.11 -11.56
N VAL A 101 10.52 17.12 -11.61
CA VAL A 101 9.72 18.00 -12.49
C VAL A 101 8.79 18.94 -11.74
N LEU A 102 8.37 18.56 -10.52
CA LEU A 102 7.51 19.38 -9.68
C LEU A 102 7.94 19.27 -8.23
N HIS A 103 8.00 20.41 -7.57
CA HIS A 103 8.30 20.55 -6.15
C HIS A 103 7.09 21.14 -5.43
N VAL A 104 6.63 20.46 -4.38
CA VAL A 104 5.58 20.94 -3.49
C VAL A 104 6.16 21.06 -2.08
N PRO A 105 6.49 22.27 -1.62
CA PRO A 105 6.99 22.50 -0.27
C PRO A 105 6.06 21.92 0.78
N LYS A 106 6.59 21.17 1.75
CA LYS A 106 5.84 20.49 2.82
C LYS A 106 4.73 19.54 2.34
N GLY A 107 4.68 19.20 1.04
CA GLY A 107 3.63 18.37 0.47
C GLY A 107 3.60 16.94 1.04
N GLY A 108 4.76 16.42 1.44
CA GLY A 108 4.86 15.08 2.05
C GLY A 108 4.15 14.98 3.39
N ILE A 109 4.02 16.10 4.13
CA ILE A 109 3.33 16.16 5.43
C ILE A 109 1.83 15.90 5.27
N TRP A 110 1.23 16.41 4.19
CA TRP A 110 -0.19 16.25 3.91
C TRP A 110 -0.50 14.94 3.18
N LEU A 111 0.43 14.48 2.34
CA LEU A 111 0.25 13.26 1.55
C LEU A 111 0.33 11.98 2.42
N LYS A 112 1.26 11.93 3.38
CA LYS A 112 1.46 10.78 4.29
C LYS A 112 0.15 10.34 4.99
N PRO A 113 -0.61 11.22 5.67
CA PRO A 113 -1.87 10.83 6.31
C PRO A 113 -2.97 10.50 5.30
N VAL A 114 -3.03 11.15 4.13
CA VAL A 114 -4.04 10.87 3.09
C VAL A 114 -3.86 9.49 2.47
N LEU A 115 -2.62 9.07 2.22
CA LEU A 115 -2.30 7.75 1.67
C LEU A 115 -2.24 6.65 2.74
N SER A 116 -2.41 6.98 4.02
CA SER A 116 -2.46 6.00 5.10
C SER A 116 -3.73 5.14 5.01
N PRO A 117 -3.74 3.91 5.55
CA PRO A 117 -4.93 3.05 5.57
C PRO A 117 -6.15 3.73 6.20
N THR A 118 -5.94 4.53 7.25
CA THR A 118 -6.99 5.30 7.92
C THR A 118 -7.45 6.49 7.09
N GLY A 119 -6.53 7.21 6.43
CA GLY A 119 -6.86 8.32 5.53
C GLY A 119 -7.69 7.88 4.31
N LEU A 120 -7.27 6.79 3.66
CA LEU A 120 -8.02 6.16 2.57
C LEU A 120 -9.39 5.67 3.04
N GLY A 121 -9.47 5.09 4.24
CA GLY A 121 -10.74 4.68 4.86
C GLY A 121 -11.69 5.85 5.10
N MET A 122 -11.18 6.98 5.60
CA MET A 122 -11.96 8.20 5.82
C MET A 122 -12.46 8.82 4.51
N ILE A 123 -11.62 8.85 3.47
CA ILE A 123 -12.03 9.34 2.14
C ILE A 123 -13.12 8.43 1.56
N GLY A 124 -12.95 7.11 1.66
CA GLY A 124 -13.97 6.14 1.27
C GLY A 124 -15.28 6.36 2.03
N PHE A 125 -15.21 6.54 3.36
CA PHE A 125 -16.36 6.83 4.20
C PHE A 125 -17.06 8.14 3.82
N LEU A 126 -16.32 9.21 3.52
CA LEU A 126 -16.91 10.50 3.11
C LEU A 126 -17.55 10.43 1.72
N ILE A 127 -16.98 9.66 0.78
CA ILE A 127 -17.55 9.44 -0.55
C ILE A 127 -18.84 8.62 -0.45
N ILE A 128 -18.86 7.58 0.39
CA ILE A 128 -20.02 6.69 0.56
C ILE A 128 -21.10 7.34 1.44
N GLY A 129 -20.72 8.01 2.53
CA GLY A 129 -21.62 8.61 3.51
C GLY A 129 -22.14 10.00 3.12
N GLY A 130 -21.37 10.77 2.35
CA GLY A 130 -21.73 12.14 1.95
C GLY A 130 -22.94 12.25 1.02
N GLY A 131 -23.31 11.17 0.32
CA GLY A 131 -24.50 11.14 -0.56
C GLY A 131 -25.84 11.09 0.18
N ALA A 132 -25.86 10.75 1.48
CA ALA A 132 -27.09 10.54 2.25
C ALA A 132 -27.53 11.78 3.05
N ALA A 133 -26.70 12.81 3.18
CA ALA A 133 -27.01 14.00 3.97
C ALA A 133 -27.60 15.12 3.09
N ALA A 134 -28.87 14.97 2.70
CA ALA A 134 -29.64 16.12 2.24
C ALA A 134 -29.89 17.07 3.43
N PRO A 135 -29.51 18.35 3.38
CA PRO A 135 -29.80 19.29 4.45
C PRO A 135 -31.32 19.49 4.53
N ARG A 136 -31.95 18.92 5.58
CA ARG A 136 -33.34 19.24 5.92
C ARG A 136 -33.35 20.64 6.53
N ASN A 137 -33.70 21.63 5.72
CA ASN A 137 -34.01 22.98 6.20
C ASN A 137 -35.16 22.89 7.20
N ARG A 138 -34.84 23.15 8.47
CA ARG A 138 -35.80 23.24 9.56
C ARG A 138 -36.10 24.71 9.81
N ARG A 139 -37.01 25.27 9.02
CA ARG A 139 -37.67 26.54 9.33
C ARG A 139 -39.14 26.37 9.02
N GLU A 140 -39.91 26.14 10.08
CA GLU A 140 -41.22 26.74 10.35
C GLU A 140 -41.75 26.15 11.67
N VAL A 141 -41.88 27.02 12.67
CA VAL A 141 -42.52 26.72 13.95
C VAL A 141 -43.76 27.60 14.00
N PRO A 142 -44.98 27.03 13.99
CA PRO A 142 -46.15 27.71 14.50
C PRO A 142 -46.31 27.41 16.00
N ARG A 143 -46.46 28.47 16.78
CA ARG A 143 -46.82 28.42 18.20
C ARG A 143 -48.23 27.84 18.37
N GLY A 144 -48.41 26.90 19.30
CA GLY A 144 -49.77 26.54 19.74
C GLY A 144 -49.90 25.27 20.57
N ARG A 145 -50.15 25.44 21.87
CA ARG A 145 -50.82 24.53 22.84
C ARG A 145 -50.24 23.13 23.09
N ARG A 146 -49.50 23.12 24.21
CA ARG A 146 -49.15 22.02 25.12
C ARG A 146 -50.29 20.99 25.33
N LYS A 147 -50.11 19.76 24.84
CA LYS A 147 -50.69 18.54 25.43
C LYS A 147 -49.63 17.44 25.49
N LYS A 148 -49.43 16.90 26.71
CA LYS A 148 -48.56 15.77 27.04
C LYS A 148 -48.81 14.60 26.08
N ARG A 149 -47.77 14.15 25.37
CA ARG A 149 -47.69 12.78 24.84
C ARG A 149 -46.31 12.20 25.10
N VAL A 150 -46.38 10.96 25.55
CA VAL A 150 -45.34 10.01 25.95
C VAL A 150 -44.13 10.05 24.99
N LYS A 151 -42.91 10.00 25.57
CA LYS A 151 -41.65 9.73 24.86
C LYS A 151 -41.77 8.40 24.11
N ALA A 152 -42.24 8.44 22.86
CA ALA A 152 -41.91 7.41 21.89
C ALA A 152 -40.48 7.69 21.44
N MET A 153 -39.52 6.90 21.94
CA MET A 153 -38.19 6.81 21.35
C MET A 153 -38.36 6.55 19.86
N ALA A 154 -37.86 7.46 19.03
CA ALA A 154 -37.63 7.20 17.63
C ALA A 154 -36.72 5.97 17.53
N ARG A 155 -37.30 4.81 17.20
CA ARG A 155 -36.53 3.66 16.73
C ARG A 155 -35.85 4.10 15.45
N GLN A 156 -34.57 4.45 15.57
CA GLN A 156 -33.64 4.50 14.44
C GLN A 156 -33.80 3.18 13.69
N GLY A 157 -34.39 3.22 12.51
CA GLY A 157 -34.52 2.06 11.63
C GLY A 157 -33.12 1.54 11.33
N GLY A 158 -32.83 0.33 11.79
CA GLY A 158 -31.56 -0.34 11.50
C GLY A 158 -31.34 -0.54 10.00
N PRO A 159 -30.12 -0.95 9.59
CA PRO A 159 -29.70 -1.10 8.19
C PRO A 159 -30.62 -2.01 7.34
N TRP A 160 -31.44 -2.83 7.98
CA TRP A 160 -32.43 -3.68 7.31
C TRP A 160 -33.70 -2.93 6.85
N VAL A 161 -34.09 -1.84 7.51
CA VAL A 161 -35.24 -1.03 7.10
C VAL A 161 -34.89 -0.16 5.89
N THR A 162 -33.67 0.36 5.83
CA THR A 162 -33.16 1.05 4.62
C THR A 162 -32.91 0.07 3.48
N ALA A 163 -32.38 -1.13 3.74
CA ALA A 163 -32.21 -2.17 2.73
C ALA A 163 -33.54 -2.68 2.15
N THR A 164 -34.57 -2.87 2.97
CA THR A 164 -35.91 -3.30 2.51
C THR A 164 -36.67 -2.19 1.78
N ALA A 165 -36.50 -0.92 2.18
CA ALA A 165 -37.01 0.22 1.45
C ALA A 165 -36.34 0.34 0.07
N LEU A 166 -35.00 0.21 0.01
CA LEU A 166 -34.24 0.20 -1.24
C LEU A 166 -34.66 -0.97 -2.15
N ALA A 167 -34.80 -2.18 -1.60
CA ALA A 167 -35.24 -3.36 -2.35
C ALA A 167 -36.64 -3.19 -2.96
N ARG A 168 -37.60 -2.60 -2.23
CA ARG A 168 -38.95 -2.32 -2.74
C ARG A 168 -39.01 -1.20 -3.78
N SER A 169 -38.11 -0.23 -3.73
CA SER A 169 -37.98 0.79 -4.78
C SER A 169 -37.26 0.26 -6.03
N VAL A 170 -36.33 -0.68 -5.86
CA VAL A 170 -35.56 -1.29 -6.95
C VAL A 170 -36.39 -2.30 -7.74
N SER A 171 -37.32 -3.03 -7.10
CA SER A 171 -38.19 -4.01 -7.77
C SER A 171 -39.21 -3.41 -8.76
N ARG A 172 -39.35 -2.08 -8.81
CA ARG A 172 -40.23 -1.35 -9.75
C ARG A 172 -39.47 -0.76 -10.94
N LEU A 173 -38.17 -1.03 -11.06
CA LEU A 173 -37.35 -0.57 -12.17
C LEU A 173 -37.53 -1.47 -13.41
N PRO A 174 -37.33 -0.92 -14.63
CA PRO A 174 -37.23 -1.72 -15.84
C PRO A 174 -36.18 -2.84 -15.70
N PRO A 175 -36.37 -4.00 -16.34
CA PRO A 175 -35.47 -5.15 -16.22
C PRO A 175 -34.00 -4.81 -16.54
N ALA A 176 -33.75 -3.89 -17.47
CA ALA A 176 -32.41 -3.41 -17.81
C ALA A 176 -31.72 -2.60 -16.68
N LEU A 177 -32.49 -1.86 -15.87
CA LEU A 177 -31.94 -1.13 -14.71
C LEU A 177 -31.70 -2.06 -13.52
N LEU A 178 -32.48 -3.13 -13.40
CA LEU A 178 -32.28 -4.19 -12.41
C LEU A 178 -31.00 -4.98 -12.69
N THR A 179 -30.74 -5.37 -13.94
CA THR A 179 -29.49 -6.05 -14.31
C THR A 179 -28.28 -5.15 -14.11
N LEU A 180 -28.38 -3.86 -14.46
CA LEU A 180 -27.31 -2.89 -14.22
C LEU A 180 -27.03 -2.68 -12.73
N ALA A 181 -28.07 -2.56 -11.91
CA ALA A 181 -27.94 -2.42 -10.45
C ALA A 181 -27.34 -3.69 -9.81
N GLY A 182 -27.76 -4.88 -10.26
CA GLY A 182 -27.21 -6.16 -9.82
C GLY A 182 -25.74 -6.32 -10.20
N ALA A 183 -25.38 -6.01 -11.44
CA ALA A 183 -24.00 -6.02 -11.91
C ALA A 183 -23.11 -5.03 -11.15
N ALA A 184 -23.61 -3.83 -10.86
CA ALA A 184 -22.90 -2.84 -10.07
C ALA A 184 -22.68 -3.31 -8.62
N ALA A 185 -23.68 -3.94 -8.00
CA ALA A 185 -23.55 -4.49 -6.66
C ALA A 185 -22.54 -5.64 -6.60
N PHE A 186 -22.56 -6.54 -7.60
CA PHE A 186 -21.58 -7.61 -7.71
C PHE A 186 -20.16 -7.07 -7.91
N ALA A 187 -19.97 -6.11 -8.81
CA ALA A 187 -18.69 -5.46 -9.04
C ALA A 187 -18.17 -4.76 -7.77
N ALA A 188 -19.04 -4.10 -7.00
CA ALA A 188 -18.68 -3.50 -5.73
C ALA A 188 -18.22 -4.54 -4.71
N LEU A 189 -18.97 -5.62 -4.51
CA LEU A 189 -18.61 -6.69 -3.56
C LEU A 189 -17.31 -7.38 -3.96
N PHE A 190 -17.13 -7.68 -5.24
CA PHE A 190 -15.92 -8.30 -5.75
C PHE A 190 -14.71 -7.36 -5.65
N GLY A 191 -14.89 -6.07 -5.95
CA GLY A 191 -13.87 -5.04 -5.75
C GLY A 191 -13.45 -4.88 -4.30
N ILE A 192 -14.41 -4.92 -3.35
CA ILE A 192 -14.12 -4.91 -1.91
C ILE A 192 -13.31 -6.15 -1.51
N ALA A 193 -13.71 -7.34 -1.94
CA ALA A 193 -12.99 -8.57 -1.62
C ALA A 193 -11.54 -8.56 -2.11
N LEU A 194 -11.32 -8.16 -3.37
CA LEU A 194 -9.98 -7.98 -3.94
C LEU A 194 -9.18 -6.89 -3.22
N GLY A 195 -9.85 -5.81 -2.83
CA GLY A 195 -9.24 -4.74 -2.05
C GLY A 195 -8.74 -5.27 -0.70
N VAL A 196 -9.60 -5.92 0.07
CA VAL A 196 -9.22 -6.51 1.36
C VAL A 196 -8.01 -7.44 1.18
N LEU A 197 -8.08 -8.40 0.24
CA LEU A 197 -6.98 -9.33 -0.01
C LEU A 197 -5.69 -8.63 -0.48
N GLY A 198 -5.80 -7.57 -1.28
CA GLY A 198 -4.68 -6.78 -1.80
C GLY A 198 -4.02 -5.88 -0.75
N TRP A 199 -4.80 -5.34 0.20
CA TRP A 199 -4.35 -4.40 1.24
C TRP A 199 -4.04 -5.04 2.59
N MET A 200 -4.43 -6.31 2.84
CA MET A 200 -4.13 -7.04 4.08
C MET A 200 -2.63 -7.11 4.43
N LYS A 201 -1.76 -7.06 3.43
CA LYS A 201 -0.30 -7.06 3.60
C LYS A 201 0.35 -6.07 2.61
N PRO A 202 1.62 -5.68 2.84
CA PRO A 202 2.40 -4.89 1.89
C PRO A 202 2.42 -5.50 0.48
N VAL A 203 2.66 -4.66 -0.54
CA VAL A 203 2.70 -5.10 -1.95
C VAL A 203 3.93 -5.95 -2.26
N VAL A 204 4.99 -5.75 -1.48
CA VAL A 204 6.26 -6.48 -1.58
C VAL A 204 6.50 -7.26 -0.31
N GLU A 205 7.00 -8.47 -0.44
CA GLU A 205 7.40 -9.30 0.69
C GLU A 205 8.92 -9.48 0.65
N PRO A 206 9.62 -9.24 1.78
CA PRO A 206 11.04 -9.54 1.89
C PRO A 206 11.25 -11.06 1.82
N GLN A 207 11.70 -11.54 0.66
CA GLN A 207 12.08 -12.94 0.50
C GLN A 207 13.57 -13.07 0.78
N LYS A 208 13.95 -13.95 1.72
CA LYS A 208 15.35 -14.30 1.93
C LYS A 208 15.89 -14.85 0.61
N ALA A 209 16.89 -14.19 0.03
CA ALA A 209 17.52 -14.73 -1.17
C ALA A 209 18.18 -16.05 -0.80
N SER A 210 17.71 -17.15 -1.40
CA SER A 210 18.35 -18.46 -1.29
C SER A 210 19.74 -18.38 -1.93
N GLY A 211 20.76 -18.08 -1.12
CA GLY A 211 22.14 -18.36 -1.49
C GLY A 211 22.45 -19.79 -1.10
N SER A 212 23.04 -20.57 -2.00
CA SER A 212 23.66 -21.84 -1.60
C SER A 212 24.68 -21.56 -0.50
N PRO A 213 24.69 -22.35 0.59
CA PRO A 213 25.65 -22.16 1.67
C PRO A 213 27.06 -22.26 1.09
N ARG A 214 27.95 -21.36 1.54
CA ARG A 214 29.36 -21.37 1.19
C ARG A 214 30.16 -21.76 2.42
N THR A 215 31.08 -22.69 2.29
CA THR A 215 31.92 -23.15 3.40
C THR A 215 33.38 -23.22 2.97
N MET A 216 34.28 -22.71 3.82
CA MET A 216 35.72 -22.91 3.72
C MET A 216 36.16 -23.80 4.88
N THR A 217 36.82 -24.91 4.57
CA THR A 217 37.44 -25.80 5.54
C THR A 217 38.95 -25.75 5.39
N PHE A 218 39.63 -25.47 6.49
CA PHE A 218 41.06 -25.53 6.63
C PHE A 218 41.45 -26.83 7.32
N SER A 219 42.51 -27.46 6.87
CA SER A 219 43.21 -28.48 7.64
C SER A 219 44.70 -28.32 7.44
N TYR A 220 45.48 -28.67 8.45
CA TYR A 220 46.93 -28.66 8.34
C TYR A 220 47.50 -30.00 8.78
N ALA A 221 48.59 -30.40 8.15
CA ALA A 221 49.28 -31.64 8.47
C ALA A 221 50.80 -31.45 8.35
N ALA A 222 51.56 -32.16 9.20
CA ALA A 222 53.00 -32.20 9.12
C ALA A 222 53.52 -33.61 9.38
N SER A 223 54.52 -34.03 8.61
CA SER A 223 55.23 -35.27 8.88
C SER A 223 56.17 -35.07 10.07
N VAL A 224 56.07 -35.95 11.06
CA VAL A 224 56.83 -35.92 12.30
C VAL A 224 57.53 -37.26 12.51
N PRO A 225 58.76 -37.28 13.06
CA PRO A 225 59.40 -38.52 13.46
C PRO A 225 58.64 -39.15 14.64
N ARG A 226 58.73 -40.49 14.78
CA ARG A 226 58.19 -41.19 15.95
C ARG A 226 58.81 -40.62 17.22
N SER A 227 57.98 -40.17 18.14
CA SER A 227 58.42 -39.61 19.42
C SER A 227 57.29 -39.72 20.44
N PRO A 228 57.58 -39.65 21.76
CA PRO A 228 56.53 -39.62 22.78
C PRO A 228 55.58 -38.41 22.70
N ALA A 229 55.87 -37.42 21.84
CA ALA A 229 55.01 -36.26 21.63
C ALA A 229 53.85 -36.52 20.65
N TYR A 230 53.96 -37.55 19.79
CA TYR A 230 52.93 -37.94 18.83
C TYR A 230 52.84 -39.46 18.72
N ASP A 231 51.63 -40.01 18.83
CA ASP A 231 51.38 -41.45 18.70
C ASP A 231 51.60 -41.97 17.26
N GLY A 232 51.67 -41.07 16.28
CA GLY A 232 51.85 -41.36 14.85
C GLY A 232 53.04 -40.65 14.21
N THR A 233 53.15 -40.79 12.89
CA THR A 233 54.18 -40.12 12.05
C THR A 233 53.67 -38.87 11.32
N THR A 234 52.43 -38.47 11.61
CA THR A 234 51.79 -37.29 11.03
C THR A 234 50.99 -36.58 12.10
N ALA A 235 51.31 -35.31 12.36
CA ALA A 235 50.51 -34.44 13.20
C ALA A 235 49.45 -33.76 12.33
N THR A 236 48.18 -33.75 12.76
CA THR A 236 47.08 -33.15 11.99
C THR A 236 46.28 -32.15 12.82
N SER A 237 45.63 -31.18 12.17
CA SER A 237 44.74 -30.23 12.83
C SER A 237 43.62 -30.94 13.59
N PRO A 238 43.25 -30.51 14.81
CA PRO A 238 43.61 -29.25 15.46
C PRO A 238 44.84 -29.32 16.39
N GLU A 239 45.61 -30.42 16.38
CA GLU A 239 46.75 -30.59 17.27
C GLU A 239 47.84 -29.53 17.02
N PRO A 240 48.62 -29.14 18.05
CA PRO A 240 49.77 -28.28 17.85
C PRO A 240 50.86 -29.03 17.09
N ILE A 241 51.62 -28.31 16.26
CA ILE A 241 52.82 -28.83 15.56
C ILE A 241 54.06 -28.38 16.32
N PHE A 242 54.75 -29.31 16.99
CA PHE A 242 55.97 -29.04 17.74
C PHE A 242 57.14 -28.80 16.79
N ARG A 243 57.75 -27.61 16.91
CA ARG A 243 58.73 -27.10 15.95
C ARG A 243 60.06 -27.82 15.99
N ARG A 244 60.38 -28.54 17.06
CA ARG A 244 61.57 -29.41 17.11
C ARG A 244 61.41 -30.66 16.23
N LEU A 245 60.17 -31.05 15.93
CA LEU A 245 59.84 -32.29 15.25
C LEU A 245 59.42 -32.06 13.79
N ALA A 246 58.79 -30.93 13.48
CA ALA A 246 58.45 -30.55 12.11
C ALA A 246 58.60 -29.05 11.86
N HIS A 247 59.09 -28.72 10.66
CA HIS A 247 59.26 -27.33 10.20
C HIS A 247 58.44 -27.02 8.94
N ARG A 248 57.97 -28.06 8.23
CA ARG A 248 57.17 -27.95 7.01
C ARG A 248 55.77 -28.43 7.28
N VAL A 249 54.79 -27.62 6.93
CA VAL A 249 53.38 -27.89 7.19
C VAL A 249 52.59 -27.74 5.91
N GLU A 250 51.79 -28.74 5.58
CA GLU A 250 50.87 -28.70 4.46
C GLU A 250 49.54 -28.14 4.92
N LEU A 251 49.18 -26.95 4.44
CA LEU A 251 47.89 -26.31 4.67
C LEU A 251 46.96 -26.63 3.51
N ARG A 252 45.91 -27.39 3.77
CA ARG A 252 44.83 -27.67 2.82
C ARG A 252 43.66 -26.72 3.07
N MET A 253 43.14 -26.17 1.98
CA MET A 253 42.01 -25.24 1.95
C MET A 253 40.98 -25.81 1.00
N ARG A 254 39.81 -26.18 1.53
CA ARG A 254 38.69 -26.72 0.77
C ARG A 254 37.50 -25.77 0.81
N TYR A 255 37.19 -25.21 -0.34
CA TYR A 255 35.99 -24.40 -0.56
C TYR A 255 34.87 -25.26 -1.14
N VAL A 256 33.67 -25.08 -0.61
CA VAL A 256 32.42 -25.64 -1.17
C VAL A 256 31.47 -24.47 -1.39
N GLY A 257 31.03 -24.28 -2.63
CA GLY A 257 30.18 -23.17 -3.03
C GLY A 257 30.29 -22.85 -4.52
N ALA A 258 29.48 -21.89 -4.98
CA ALA A 258 29.44 -21.51 -6.39
C ALA A 258 30.79 -21.00 -6.92
N ALA A 259 31.08 -21.34 -8.18
CA ALA A 259 32.27 -20.92 -8.92
C ALA A 259 32.54 -19.40 -8.81
N GLY A 260 33.81 -19.04 -8.71
CA GLY A 260 34.26 -17.65 -8.55
C GLY A 260 35.77 -17.50 -8.64
N THR A 261 36.27 -16.29 -8.45
CA THR A 261 37.71 -16.02 -8.38
C THR A 261 38.19 -16.27 -6.95
N PHE A 262 39.04 -17.28 -6.76
CA PHE A 262 39.69 -17.60 -5.48
C PHE A 262 41.10 -17.01 -5.43
N ASP A 263 41.42 -16.33 -4.34
CA ASP A 263 42.78 -15.98 -3.95
C ASP A 263 43.05 -16.31 -2.48
N ALA A 264 44.32 -16.53 -2.15
CA ALA A 264 44.76 -16.71 -0.77
C ALA A 264 46.03 -15.90 -0.50
N THR A 265 45.98 -15.10 0.55
CA THR A 265 47.09 -14.28 1.02
C THR A 265 47.41 -14.60 2.47
N THR A 266 48.69 -14.70 2.81
CA THR A 266 49.14 -14.74 4.20
C THR A 266 49.54 -13.36 4.63
N VAL A 267 49.07 -12.94 5.80
CA VAL A 267 49.60 -11.80 6.54
C VAL A 267 50.42 -12.36 7.69
N LEU A 268 51.71 -12.08 7.71
CA LEU A 268 52.57 -12.31 8.87
C LEU A 268 52.55 -11.05 9.72
N SER A 269 52.44 -11.23 11.03
CA SER A 269 52.54 -10.13 11.99
C SER A 269 53.13 -10.57 13.31
N ASP A 270 53.64 -9.63 14.09
CA ASP A 270 54.03 -9.84 15.49
C ASP A 270 53.52 -8.71 16.40
N ASP A 271 53.92 -8.75 17.66
CA ASP A 271 53.56 -7.79 18.71
C ASP A 271 54.22 -6.41 18.56
N SER A 272 55.28 -6.29 17.76
CA SER A 272 55.92 -5.01 17.45
C SER A 272 55.08 -4.11 16.53
N GLY A 273 54.00 -4.67 15.95
CA GLY A 273 53.17 -4.01 14.95
C GLY A 273 53.65 -4.23 13.51
N TRP A 274 54.77 -4.93 13.31
CA TRP A 274 55.23 -5.33 11.99
C TRP A 274 54.20 -6.21 11.28
N LYS A 275 53.98 -5.94 9.98
CA LYS A 275 53.11 -6.73 9.11
C LYS A 275 53.71 -6.87 7.72
N THR A 276 53.66 -8.07 7.16
CA THR A 276 53.96 -8.29 5.74
C THR A 276 52.93 -9.20 5.09
N ASN A 277 52.60 -8.90 3.83
CA ASN A 277 51.73 -9.72 3.01
C ASN A 277 52.56 -10.66 2.11
N LEU A 278 52.05 -11.87 1.93
CA LEU A 278 52.61 -12.91 1.07
C LEU A 278 51.47 -13.52 0.26
N ALA A 279 51.63 -13.63 -1.06
CA ALA A 279 50.69 -14.39 -1.88
C ALA A 279 50.93 -15.89 -1.65
N LEU A 280 49.93 -16.61 -1.12
CA LEU A 280 49.98 -18.08 -0.98
C LEU A 280 49.51 -18.75 -2.26
N VAL A 281 48.40 -18.26 -2.80
CA VAL A 281 47.78 -18.75 -4.03
C VAL A 281 47.41 -17.54 -4.87
N PRO A 282 47.95 -17.42 -6.11
CA PRO A 282 47.55 -16.35 -7.01
C PRO A 282 46.08 -16.49 -7.39
N ALA A 283 45.45 -15.38 -7.76
CA ALA A 283 44.04 -15.35 -8.12
C ALA A 283 43.76 -16.31 -9.30
N ARG A 284 42.82 -17.24 -9.11
CA ARG A 284 42.42 -18.20 -10.13
C ARG A 284 40.91 -18.45 -10.10
N ILE A 285 40.34 -18.77 -11.24
CA ILE A 285 38.92 -19.08 -11.36
C ILE A 285 38.69 -20.52 -10.88
N THR A 286 37.70 -20.72 -10.01
CA THR A 286 37.26 -22.05 -9.59
C THR A 286 36.24 -22.58 -10.59
N THR A 287 36.44 -23.82 -11.05
CA THR A 287 35.53 -24.51 -11.97
C THR A 287 34.73 -25.56 -11.20
N GLY A 288 33.40 -25.46 -11.21
CA GLY A 288 32.50 -26.35 -10.46
C GLY A 288 32.10 -25.82 -9.07
N ASP A 289 31.54 -26.70 -8.24
CA ASP A 289 30.91 -26.35 -6.94
C ASP A 289 31.90 -26.36 -5.75
N GLY A 290 33.20 -26.30 -6.02
CA GLY A 290 34.21 -26.27 -4.97
C GLY A 290 35.64 -26.11 -5.48
N LEU A 291 36.55 -25.92 -4.54
CA LEU A 291 37.99 -25.87 -4.77
C LEU A 291 38.69 -26.65 -3.66
N ASP A 292 39.70 -27.42 -4.01
CA ASP A 292 40.60 -28.06 -3.05
C ASP A 292 42.03 -27.68 -3.40
N THR A 293 42.77 -27.12 -2.44
CA THR A 293 44.14 -26.67 -2.68
C THR A 293 45.00 -26.87 -1.47
N THR A 294 46.24 -27.30 -1.71
CA THR A 294 47.24 -27.50 -0.67
C THR A 294 48.41 -26.56 -0.93
N VAL A 295 48.87 -25.89 0.12
CA VAL A 295 50.05 -25.03 0.11
C VAL A 295 51.02 -25.49 1.18
N ARG A 296 52.32 -25.44 0.89
CA ARG A 296 53.37 -25.78 1.86
C ARG A 296 53.84 -24.53 2.57
N LEU A 297 53.78 -24.54 3.89
CA LEU A 297 54.30 -23.51 4.78
C LEU A 297 55.64 -23.99 5.35
N ASP A 298 56.70 -23.21 5.14
CA ASP A 298 58.00 -23.42 5.78
C ASP A 298 58.10 -22.48 7.00
N LEU A 299 57.93 -23.04 8.19
CA LEU A 299 57.90 -22.27 9.44
C LEU A 299 59.24 -21.58 9.72
N ASN A 300 60.35 -22.18 9.29
CA ASN A 300 61.69 -21.62 9.51
C ASN A 300 61.91 -20.42 8.59
N ALA A 301 61.47 -20.50 7.33
CA ALA A 301 61.54 -19.38 6.40
C ALA A 301 60.68 -18.19 6.86
N LEU A 302 59.47 -18.46 7.38
CA LEU A 302 58.59 -17.41 7.90
C LEU A 302 59.17 -16.73 9.14
N GLU A 303 59.74 -17.49 10.09
CA GLU A 303 60.41 -16.93 11.26
C GLU A 303 61.69 -16.17 10.89
N ALA A 304 62.50 -16.68 9.95
CA ALA A 304 63.68 -15.99 9.46
C ALA A 304 63.33 -14.61 8.89
N ARG A 305 62.19 -14.50 8.18
CA ARG A 305 61.68 -13.22 7.69
C ARG A 305 61.27 -12.27 8.80
N GLN A 306 60.62 -12.77 9.85
CA GLN A 306 60.29 -11.97 11.03
C GLN A 306 61.56 -11.47 11.74
N ARG A 307 62.56 -12.35 11.94
CA ARG A 307 63.84 -11.98 12.57
C ARG A 307 64.58 -10.92 11.76
N ALA A 308 64.58 -11.02 10.43
CA ALA A 308 65.16 -10.01 9.56
C ALA A 308 64.44 -8.66 9.70
N ALA A 309 63.11 -8.66 9.83
CA ALA A 309 62.34 -7.44 10.08
C ALA A 309 62.62 -6.85 11.46
N ALA A 310 62.65 -7.68 12.51
CA ALA A 310 62.96 -7.25 13.87
C ALA A 310 64.36 -6.63 13.97
N ALA A 311 65.36 -7.23 13.32
CA ALA A 311 66.72 -6.71 13.25
C ALA A 311 66.78 -5.35 12.52
N ALA A 312 66.00 -5.17 11.44
CA ALA A 312 65.93 -3.90 10.72
C ALA A 312 65.23 -2.79 11.52
N ILE A 313 64.26 -3.14 12.37
CA ILE A 313 63.52 -2.21 13.23
C ILE A 313 64.30 -1.90 14.54
N GLY A 314 65.26 -2.75 14.91
CA GLY A 314 66.00 -2.63 16.17
C GLY A 314 65.23 -3.15 17.39
N VAL A 315 64.31 -4.09 17.19
CA VAL A 315 63.50 -4.71 18.24
C VAL A 315 63.77 -6.21 18.34
N GLN A 316 63.40 -6.82 19.46
CA GLN A 316 63.44 -8.28 19.59
C GLN A 316 62.23 -8.90 18.86
N PRO A 317 62.41 -10.05 18.19
CA PRO A 317 61.31 -10.74 17.53
C PRO A 317 60.33 -11.30 18.57
N GLY A 318 59.07 -10.88 18.50
CA GLY A 318 58.01 -11.40 19.36
C GLY A 318 57.33 -12.65 18.81
N THR A 319 56.09 -12.90 19.23
CA THR A 319 55.33 -14.08 18.80
C THR A 319 54.80 -13.91 17.36
N LEU A 320 55.25 -14.78 16.45
CA LEU A 320 54.80 -14.77 15.05
C LEU A 320 53.35 -15.22 14.94
N THR A 321 52.52 -14.40 14.32
CA THR A 321 51.14 -14.71 13.96
C THR A 321 51.02 -14.82 12.45
N ILE A 322 50.47 -15.93 11.98
CA ILE A 322 50.21 -16.22 10.57
C ILE A 322 48.69 -16.14 10.36
N THR A 323 48.21 -15.10 9.67
CA THR A 323 46.81 -14.98 9.28
C THR A 323 46.65 -15.28 7.80
N ILE A 324 46.08 -16.44 7.47
CA ILE A 324 45.68 -16.79 6.11
C ILE A 324 44.33 -16.14 5.81
N LYS A 325 44.29 -15.24 4.84
CA LYS A 325 43.07 -14.62 4.32
C LYS A 325 42.74 -15.25 2.97
N THR A 326 41.68 -16.04 2.94
CA THR A 326 41.12 -16.55 1.68
C THR A 326 39.95 -15.68 1.24
N ARG A 327 39.83 -15.48 -0.07
CA ARG A 327 38.73 -14.71 -0.66
C ARG A 327 38.20 -15.42 -1.90
N VAL A 328 36.88 -15.53 -2.00
CA VAL A 328 36.16 -16.00 -3.18
C VAL A 328 35.21 -14.88 -3.64
N ILE A 329 35.38 -14.42 -4.87
CA ILE A 329 34.55 -13.38 -5.48
C ILE A 329 33.67 -14.03 -6.56
N ASN A 330 32.35 -13.92 -6.42
CA ASN A 330 31.40 -14.33 -7.46
C ASN A 330 30.25 -13.33 -7.60
N SER A 331 29.32 -13.62 -8.52
CA SER A 331 28.12 -12.79 -8.76
C SER A 331 27.24 -12.60 -7.52
N ALA A 332 27.34 -13.51 -6.54
CA ALA A 332 26.60 -13.44 -5.29
C ALA A 332 27.38 -12.72 -4.16
N GLY A 333 28.52 -12.08 -4.46
CA GLY A 333 29.31 -11.28 -3.51
C GLY A 333 30.68 -11.85 -3.18
N THR A 334 31.37 -11.20 -2.23
CA THR A 334 32.69 -11.62 -1.75
C THR A 334 32.53 -12.44 -0.47
N PHE A 335 33.06 -13.66 -0.46
CA PHE A 335 33.19 -14.51 0.72
C PHE A 335 34.65 -14.49 1.19
N ALA A 336 34.88 -14.17 2.46
CA ALA A 336 36.20 -14.14 3.07
C ALA A 336 36.26 -15.05 4.28
N ALA A 337 37.27 -15.93 4.32
CA ALA A 337 37.48 -16.86 5.43
C ALA A 337 38.92 -16.72 5.94
N PRO A 338 39.14 -16.08 7.11
CA PRO A 338 40.44 -15.98 7.73
C PRO A 338 40.73 -17.20 8.63
N LEU A 339 41.97 -17.70 8.59
CA LEU A 339 42.51 -18.65 9.58
C LEU A 339 43.72 -18.01 10.27
N THR A 340 43.78 -18.05 11.59
CA THR A 340 44.90 -17.48 12.36
C THR A 340 45.64 -18.57 13.12
N LEU A 341 46.94 -18.65 12.89
CA LEU A 341 47.87 -19.57 13.54
C LEU A 341 48.88 -18.77 14.34
N LYS A 342 49.16 -19.19 15.57
CA LYS A 342 50.24 -18.63 16.40
C LYS A 342 51.44 -19.56 16.34
N VAL A 343 52.61 -18.98 16.09
CA VAL A 343 53.89 -19.69 16.01
C VAL A 343 54.80 -19.15 17.10
N THR A 344 55.13 -20.00 18.07
CA THR A 344 56.12 -19.75 19.11
C THR A 344 57.43 -20.45 18.75
N PRO A 345 58.51 -20.29 19.54
CA PRO A 345 59.72 -21.10 19.35
C PRO A 345 59.48 -22.62 19.54
N VAL A 346 58.45 -23.00 20.30
CA VAL A 346 58.18 -24.40 20.67
C VAL A 346 57.18 -25.07 19.73
N GLN A 347 56.11 -24.36 19.34
CA GLN A 347 55.01 -24.95 18.59
C GLN A 347 54.33 -23.96 17.65
N MET A 348 53.63 -24.49 16.65
CA MET A 348 52.55 -23.79 15.96
C MET A 348 51.20 -24.36 16.42
N ALA A 349 50.25 -23.49 16.71
CA ALA A 349 48.90 -23.90 17.09
C ALA A 349 47.85 -22.93 16.53
N LEU A 350 46.58 -23.36 16.53
CA LEU A 350 45.44 -22.47 16.29
C LEU A 350 45.43 -21.33 17.30
N ALA A 351 45.10 -20.12 16.85
CA ALA A 351 45.06 -18.96 17.73
C ALA A 351 43.91 -19.00 18.75
N ASN A 352 42.77 -19.60 18.37
CA ASN A 352 41.57 -19.67 19.20
C ASN A 352 41.10 -21.13 19.39
N SER A 353 40.40 -21.72 18.41
CA SER A 353 39.71 -23.01 18.56
C SER A 353 39.68 -23.81 17.26
N ALA A 354 39.47 -25.13 17.37
CA ALA A 354 39.22 -26.03 16.25
C ALA A 354 38.01 -25.62 15.40
N ALA A 355 37.04 -24.89 15.97
CA ALA A 355 35.90 -24.36 15.23
C ALA A 355 36.30 -23.38 14.11
N ASP A 356 37.43 -22.67 14.27
CA ASP A 356 37.95 -21.72 13.27
C ASP A 356 38.47 -22.41 12.00
N LEU A 357 38.63 -23.74 12.03
CA LEU A 357 38.98 -24.53 10.85
C LEU A 357 37.85 -24.56 9.83
N THR A 358 36.61 -24.26 10.22
CA THR A 358 35.46 -24.22 9.31
C THR A 358 34.77 -22.86 9.39
N VAL A 359 34.82 -22.11 8.29
CA VAL A 359 34.11 -20.84 8.16
C VAL A 359 32.94 -21.03 7.19
N THR A 360 31.72 -20.84 7.68
CA THR A 360 30.50 -20.94 6.87
C THR A 360 29.86 -19.57 6.72
N ASP A 361 29.51 -19.22 5.49
CA ASP A 361 28.77 -18.00 5.17
C ASP A 361 27.29 -18.17 5.58
N ASN A 362 26.99 -17.81 6.82
CA ASN A 362 25.61 -17.69 7.30
C ASN A 362 25.03 -16.30 7.01
N SER A 363 25.68 -15.49 6.17
CA SER A 363 25.18 -14.15 5.84
C SER A 363 23.82 -14.29 5.18
N ALA A 364 22.78 -14.05 5.96
CA ALA A 364 21.43 -13.87 5.46
C ALA A 364 21.51 -12.74 4.44
N LYS A 365 21.45 -13.10 3.15
CA LYS A 365 21.40 -12.11 2.08
C LYS A 365 20.27 -11.12 2.41
N PRO A 366 20.48 -9.82 2.14
CA PRO A 366 19.41 -8.83 2.33
C PRO A 366 18.17 -9.34 1.62
N ALA A 367 17.04 -9.28 2.31
CA ALA A 367 15.81 -9.80 1.78
C ALA A 367 15.48 -9.05 0.49
N VAL A 368 15.34 -9.80 -0.60
CA VAL A 368 14.97 -9.22 -1.89
C VAL A 368 13.48 -8.95 -1.82
N LEU A 369 13.08 -7.73 -2.15
CA LEU A 369 11.67 -7.33 -2.20
C LEU A 369 11.05 -7.98 -3.45
N VAL A 370 10.26 -9.03 -3.25
CA VAL A 370 9.55 -9.71 -4.33
C VAL A 370 8.08 -9.27 -4.32
N PRO A 371 7.45 -9.01 -5.48
CA PRO A 371 6.03 -8.70 -5.55
C PRO A 371 5.18 -9.81 -4.93
N ARG A 372 4.36 -9.48 -3.94
CA ARG A 372 3.47 -10.43 -3.27
C ARG A 372 2.41 -10.93 -4.24
N THR A 373 2.19 -12.25 -4.27
CA THR A 373 1.09 -12.88 -5.02
C THR A 373 -0.07 -13.24 -4.10
N ILE A 374 -1.30 -13.17 -4.62
CA ILE A 374 -2.52 -13.63 -3.99
C ILE A 374 -2.88 -14.98 -4.64
N GLY A 375 -2.99 -16.02 -3.83
CA GLY A 375 -3.19 -17.41 -4.26
C GLY A 375 -2.72 -18.38 -3.19
N THR A 376 -2.73 -19.68 -3.49
CA THR A 376 -2.06 -20.68 -2.65
C THR A 376 -0.57 -20.70 -2.98
N ALA A 377 0.27 -21.22 -2.07
CA ALA A 377 1.72 -21.27 -2.26
C ALA A 377 2.14 -22.00 -3.56
N THR A 378 1.29 -22.85 -4.11
CA THR A 378 1.51 -23.63 -5.33
C THR A 378 0.86 -23.05 -6.58
N HIS A 379 -0.10 -22.12 -6.45
CA HIS A 379 -0.86 -21.56 -7.58
C HIS A 379 -1.09 -20.06 -7.39
N PRO A 380 -0.12 -19.21 -7.80
CA PRO A 380 -0.30 -17.77 -7.75
C PRO A 380 -1.33 -17.32 -8.81
N ILE A 381 -2.43 -16.70 -8.37
CA ILE A 381 -3.51 -16.26 -9.27
C ILE A 381 -3.18 -14.87 -9.83
N MET A 382 -2.76 -13.93 -8.97
CA MET A 382 -2.45 -12.56 -9.37
C MET A 382 -1.54 -11.85 -8.37
N THR A 383 -0.85 -10.79 -8.78
CA THR A 383 -0.04 -9.97 -7.86
C THR A 383 -0.93 -9.05 -7.02
N ALA A 384 -0.48 -8.73 -5.80
CA ALA A 384 -1.19 -7.83 -4.89
C ALA A 384 -1.38 -6.43 -5.52
N GLY A 385 -0.41 -5.94 -6.29
CA GLY A 385 -0.52 -4.69 -7.03
C GLY A 385 -1.65 -4.70 -8.06
N ARG A 386 -1.79 -5.79 -8.83
CA ARG A 386 -2.89 -5.96 -9.80
C ARG A 386 -4.25 -6.06 -9.12
N ALA A 387 -4.34 -6.77 -8.00
CA ALA A 387 -5.58 -6.87 -7.23
C ALA A 387 -6.03 -5.51 -6.68
N ARG A 388 -5.09 -4.69 -6.18
CA ARG A 388 -5.37 -3.31 -5.75
C ARG A 388 -5.90 -2.44 -6.88
N GLY A 389 -5.26 -2.48 -8.06
CA GLY A 389 -5.70 -1.73 -9.24
C GLY A 389 -7.10 -2.15 -9.70
N LEU A 390 -7.35 -3.46 -9.79
CA LEU A 390 -8.64 -4.00 -10.21
C LEU A 390 -9.75 -3.65 -9.21
N ALA A 391 -9.47 -3.71 -7.90
CA ALA A 391 -10.40 -3.31 -6.86
C ALA A 391 -10.86 -1.85 -7.01
N VAL A 392 -9.93 -0.93 -7.27
CA VAL A 392 -10.25 0.49 -7.50
C VAL A 392 -11.10 0.68 -8.74
N LEU A 393 -10.74 0.03 -9.86
CA LEU A 393 -11.51 0.12 -11.11
C LEU A 393 -12.94 -0.40 -10.94
N LEU A 394 -13.12 -1.53 -10.27
CA LEU A 394 -14.43 -2.10 -10.00
C LEU A 394 -15.28 -1.20 -9.11
N LEU A 395 -14.69 -0.57 -8.09
CA LEU A 395 -15.39 0.35 -7.20
C LEU A 395 -15.81 1.64 -7.93
N ILE A 396 -14.95 2.19 -8.78
CA ILE A 396 -15.29 3.36 -9.61
C ILE A 396 -16.43 3.00 -10.58
N GLY A 397 -16.31 1.86 -11.28
CA GLY A 397 -17.34 1.38 -12.19
C GLY A 397 -18.70 1.20 -11.50
N ALA A 398 -18.69 0.59 -10.30
CA ALA A 398 -19.90 0.42 -9.50
C ALA A 398 -20.52 1.76 -9.07
N ALA A 399 -19.70 2.74 -8.67
CA ALA A 399 -20.17 4.07 -8.29
C ALA A 399 -20.80 4.83 -9.47
N VAL A 400 -20.19 4.75 -10.66
CA VAL A 400 -20.73 5.37 -11.88
C VAL A 400 -22.05 4.72 -12.28
N ALA A 401 -22.13 3.38 -12.25
CA ALA A 401 -23.37 2.66 -12.54
C ALA A 401 -24.48 3.00 -11.54
N ALA A 402 -24.17 3.08 -10.25
CA ALA A 402 -25.12 3.50 -9.22
C ALA A 402 -25.61 4.95 -9.43
N ALA A 403 -24.72 5.87 -9.81
CA ALA A 403 -25.09 7.24 -10.12
C ALA A 403 -26.00 7.33 -11.36
N ALA A 404 -25.73 6.55 -12.41
CA ALA A 404 -26.58 6.47 -13.60
C ALA A 404 -27.98 5.96 -13.26
N VAL A 405 -28.07 4.87 -12.49
CA VAL A 405 -29.35 4.33 -11.99
C VAL A 405 -30.09 5.40 -11.18
N PHE A 406 -29.40 6.08 -10.26
CA PHE A 406 -29.99 7.14 -9.44
C PHE A 406 -30.53 8.31 -10.27
N LEU A 407 -29.80 8.77 -11.29
CA LEU A 407 -30.25 9.84 -12.18
C LEU A 407 -31.49 9.44 -12.97
N VAL A 408 -31.54 8.20 -13.48
CA VAL A 408 -32.71 7.69 -14.22
C VAL A 408 -33.92 7.56 -13.30
N VAL A 409 -33.75 7.03 -12.09
CA VAL A 409 -34.81 6.96 -11.06
C VAL A 409 -35.32 8.36 -10.70
N ARG A 410 -34.41 9.32 -10.47
CA ARG A 410 -34.77 10.69 -10.15
C ARG A 410 -35.55 11.37 -11.28
N ARG A 411 -35.22 11.08 -12.55
CA ARG A 411 -35.93 11.63 -13.70
C ARG A 411 -37.34 11.04 -13.83
N ASN A 412 -37.50 9.76 -13.58
CA ASN A 412 -38.75 9.02 -13.82
C ASN A 412 -39.68 8.88 -12.59
N THR A 413 -39.32 9.47 -11.45
CA THR A 413 -40.19 9.48 -10.26
C THR A 413 -41.40 10.39 -10.48
N PRO A 414 -42.64 9.88 -10.33
CA PRO A 414 -43.86 10.66 -10.54
C PRO A 414 -43.99 11.77 -9.48
N LEU A 415 -44.38 12.97 -9.92
CA LEU A 415 -44.67 14.14 -9.09
C LEU A 415 -45.96 13.89 -8.29
N ARG A 416 -45.85 13.30 -7.09
CA ARG A 416 -47.00 12.91 -6.26
C ARG A 416 -47.33 13.90 -5.14
N THR A 417 -46.42 14.82 -4.83
CA THR A 417 -46.61 15.81 -3.77
C THR A 417 -46.34 17.22 -4.28
N ARG A 418 -47.03 18.21 -3.72
CA ARG A 418 -46.82 19.63 -4.03
C ARG A 418 -45.36 20.06 -3.82
N ALA A 419 -44.70 19.54 -2.78
CA ALA A 419 -43.29 19.82 -2.51
C ALA A 419 -42.34 19.30 -3.61
N ASP A 420 -42.69 18.23 -4.32
CA ASP A 420 -41.91 17.74 -5.47
C ASP A 420 -42.12 18.63 -6.71
N ILE A 421 -43.35 19.12 -6.90
CA ILE A 421 -43.73 20.01 -8.00
C ILE A 421 -43.04 21.37 -7.84
N GLU A 422 -43.14 21.99 -6.66
CA GLU A 422 -42.51 23.27 -6.35
C GLU A 422 -40.98 23.20 -6.46
N ARG A 423 -40.36 22.08 -6.07
CA ARG A 423 -38.90 21.91 -6.17
C ARG A 423 -38.39 21.79 -7.62
N ARG A 424 -39.17 21.19 -8.52
CA ARG A 424 -38.77 20.98 -9.93
C ARG A 424 -39.17 22.13 -10.85
N HIS A 425 -40.26 22.85 -10.54
CA HIS A 425 -40.87 23.85 -11.42
C HIS A 425 -41.09 25.21 -10.73
N SER A 426 -40.29 25.55 -9.72
CA SER A 426 -40.44 26.79 -8.94
C SER A 426 -40.53 28.06 -9.78
N GLY A 427 -39.81 28.13 -10.91
CA GLY A 427 -39.78 29.31 -11.79
C GLY A 427 -41.04 29.53 -12.63
N LEU A 428 -41.95 28.56 -12.68
CA LEU A 428 -43.20 28.62 -13.47
C LEU A 428 -44.45 28.76 -12.59
N LEU A 429 -44.30 28.77 -11.26
CA LEU A 429 -45.40 28.73 -10.31
C LEU A 429 -45.62 30.11 -9.68
N VAL A 430 -46.88 30.56 -9.68
CA VAL A 430 -47.31 31.79 -9.01
C VAL A 430 -48.42 31.45 -8.03
N HIS A 431 -48.20 31.77 -6.75
CA HIS A 431 -49.21 31.57 -5.71
C HIS A 431 -50.25 32.69 -5.79
N VAL A 432 -51.51 32.30 -5.88
CA VAL A 432 -52.66 33.23 -5.94
C VAL A 432 -53.72 32.85 -4.91
N GLU A 433 -54.60 33.80 -4.58
CA GLU A 433 -55.79 33.51 -3.79
C GLU A 433 -56.82 32.68 -4.59
N PRO A 434 -57.72 31.94 -3.91
CA PRO A 434 -58.72 31.11 -4.60
C PRO A 434 -59.59 31.96 -5.53
N MET A 435 -59.49 31.72 -6.82
CA MET A 435 -60.31 32.40 -7.82
C MET A 435 -61.53 31.54 -8.15
N LEU A 436 -62.74 32.13 -8.04
CA LEU A 436 -63.92 31.53 -8.66
C LEU A 436 -63.80 31.69 -10.19
N VAL A 437 -64.06 30.60 -10.91
CA VAL A 437 -64.09 30.63 -12.38
C VAL A 437 -65.29 31.50 -12.80
N PRO A 438 -65.09 32.55 -13.61
CA PRO A 438 -66.20 33.37 -14.11
C PRO A 438 -67.23 32.49 -14.85
N PRO A 439 -68.54 32.69 -14.63
CA PRO A 439 -69.56 31.91 -15.32
C PRO A 439 -69.44 32.09 -16.84
N GLY A 440 -69.35 30.96 -17.58
CA GLY A 440 -69.24 30.93 -19.04
C GLY A 440 -67.88 30.47 -19.62
N GLN A 441 -66.86 30.21 -18.80
CA GLN A 441 -65.56 29.69 -19.27
C GLN A 441 -65.46 28.16 -19.19
N ALA A 442 -64.84 27.53 -20.20
CA ALA A 442 -64.63 26.08 -20.23
C ALA A 442 -63.46 25.67 -19.33
N VAL A 443 -63.68 24.70 -18.44
CA VAL A 443 -62.64 24.14 -17.56
C VAL A 443 -62.25 22.75 -18.03
N VAL A 444 -60.99 22.59 -18.47
CA VAL A 444 -60.44 21.32 -18.95
C VAL A 444 -59.55 20.72 -17.85
N THR A 445 -59.88 19.53 -17.38
CA THR A 445 -59.05 18.83 -16.37
C THR A 445 -57.92 18.07 -17.05
N VAL A 446 -56.68 18.40 -16.70
CA VAL A 446 -55.47 17.78 -17.25
C VAL A 446 -55.08 16.59 -16.39
N GLY A 447 -54.78 15.44 -17.00
CA GLY A 447 -54.49 14.20 -16.29
C GLY A 447 -53.09 14.10 -15.66
N SER A 448 -52.16 15.01 -15.98
CA SER A 448 -50.81 14.99 -15.40
C SER A 448 -50.19 16.39 -15.32
N PHE A 449 -49.43 16.65 -14.25
CA PHE A 449 -48.72 17.91 -14.09
C PHE A 449 -47.73 18.24 -15.24
N PRO A 450 -46.95 17.29 -15.79
CA PRO A 450 -46.09 17.56 -16.95
C PRO A 450 -46.85 17.99 -18.21
N ALA A 451 -48.08 17.51 -18.41
CA ALA A 451 -48.90 17.98 -19.52
C ALA A 451 -49.36 19.43 -19.30
N LEU A 452 -49.66 19.82 -18.05
CA LEU A 452 -49.96 21.21 -17.70
C LEU A 452 -48.75 22.14 -17.91
N VAL A 453 -47.54 21.68 -17.58
CA VAL A 453 -46.29 22.43 -17.84
C VAL A 453 -46.08 22.67 -19.34
N LYS A 454 -46.31 21.66 -20.19
CA LYS A 454 -46.23 21.83 -21.65
C LYS A 454 -47.23 22.84 -22.19
N LEU A 455 -48.43 22.90 -21.61
CA LEU A 455 -49.43 23.90 -21.98
C LEU A 455 -48.99 25.31 -21.53
N ALA A 456 -48.49 25.44 -20.30
CA ALA A 456 -47.93 26.69 -19.79
C ALA A 456 -46.79 27.22 -20.68
N GLU A 457 -45.84 26.37 -21.04
CA GLU A 457 -44.71 26.72 -21.91
C GLU A 457 -45.15 27.04 -23.34
N ARG A 458 -46.10 26.29 -23.91
CA ARG A 458 -46.63 26.52 -25.26
C ARG A 458 -47.32 27.89 -25.37
N TYR A 459 -48.09 28.28 -24.36
CA TYR A 459 -48.84 29.54 -24.35
C TYR A 459 -48.10 30.69 -23.67
N GLY A 460 -46.87 30.46 -23.19
CA GLY A 460 -46.07 31.48 -22.50
C GLY A 460 -46.67 31.98 -21.18
N GLN A 461 -47.53 31.16 -20.55
CA GLN A 461 -48.27 31.51 -19.35
C GLN A 461 -47.61 30.91 -18.10
N MET A 462 -47.81 31.56 -16.95
CA MET A 462 -47.43 31.01 -15.65
C MET A 462 -48.51 30.07 -15.10
N ILE A 463 -48.10 29.09 -14.30
CA ILE A 463 -49.00 28.17 -13.62
C ILE A 463 -49.42 28.81 -12.30
N LEU A 464 -50.70 29.17 -12.20
CA LEU A 464 -51.30 29.69 -10.98
C LEU A 464 -51.60 28.53 -10.03
N THR A 465 -51.23 28.66 -8.76
CA THR A 465 -51.50 27.63 -7.75
C THR A 465 -52.07 28.21 -6.47
N TRP A 466 -53.03 27.51 -5.89
CA TRP A 466 -53.56 27.79 -4.56
C TRP A 466 -53.81 26.47 -3.81
N ARG A 467 -54.11 26.56 -2.52
CA ARG A 467 -54.41 25.39 -1.67
C ARG A 467 -55.86 25.45 -1.23
N GLN A 468 -56.59 24.36 -1.46
CA GLN A 468 -57.90 24.12 -0.85
C GLN A 468 -57.75 23.08 0.27
N PRO A 469 -58.72 22.98 1.20
CA PRO A 469 -58.65 22.01 2.31
C PRO A 469 -58.53 20.55 1.86
N ASP A 470 -59.05 20.22 0.68
CA ASP A 470 -59.18 18.88 0.11
C ASP A 470 -58.21 18.59 -1.06
N ALA A 471 -57.68 19.63 -1.70
CA ALA A 471 -56.76 19.48 -2.83
C ALA A 471 -55.85 20.70 -3.06
N ASP A 472 -54.70 20.46 -3.68
CA ASP A 472 -53.88 21.52 -4.28
C ASP A 472 -54.27 21.67 -5.77
N ASP A 473 -54.70 22.87 -6.16
CA ASP A 473 -55.09 23.18 -7.54
C ASP A 473 -53.94 23.91 -8.27
N PHE A 474 -53.72 23.53 -9.53
CA PHE A 474 -52.76 24.13 -10.45
C PHE A 474 -53.47 24.47 -11.76
N VAL A 475 -53.33 25.70 -12.24
CA VAL A 475 -54.12 26.21 -13.37
C VAL A 475 -53.27 27.01 -14.35
N VAL A 476 -53.58 26.85 -15.63
CA VAL A 476 -53.12 27.70 -16.74
C VAL A 476 -54.35 28.24 -17.46
N ARG A 477 -54.38 29.54 -17.74
CA ARG A 477 -55.48 30.21 -18.46
C ARG A 477 -55.01 30.64 -19.83
N ASP A 478 -55.83 30.37 -20.84
CA ASP A 478 -55.57 30.77 -22.22
C ASP A 478 -56.91 31.03 -22.95
N GLU A 479 -57.07 32.19 -23.58
CA GLU A 479 -58.21 32.61 -24.43
C GLU A 479 -59.62 32.08 -24.03
N GLY A 480 -59.95 32.11 -22.73
CA GLY A 480 -61.27 31.69 -22.21
C GLY A 480 -61.40 30.22 -21.82
N ILE A 481 -60.33 29.43 -21.97
CA ILE A 481 -60.21 28.05 -21.50
C ILE A 481 -59.28 28.00 -20.27
N THR A 482 -59.75 27.34 -19.21
CA THR A 482 -58.97 27.12 -17.99
C THR A 482 -58.53 25.66 -17.91
N TYR A 483 -57.23 25.41 -18.08
CA TYR A 483 -56.63 24.09 -17.88
C TYR A 483 -56.29 23.89 -16.41
N ARG A 484 -56.85 22.86 -15.78
CA ARG A 484 -56.67 22.59 -14.35
C ARG A 484 -56.09 21.21 -14.09
N PHE A 485 -55.04 21.13 -13.27
CA PHE A 485 -54.55 19.89 -12.66
C PHE A 485 -54.85 19.94 -11.16
N ARG A 486 -55.53 18.92 -10.65
CA ARG A 486 -55.88 18.81 -9.23
C ARG A 486 -55.07 17.69 -8.57
N LEU A 487 -54.36 18.03 -7.51
CA LEU A 487 -53.66 17.09 -6.67
C LEU A 487 -54.45 16.87 -5.38
N ALA A 488 -55.15 15.74 -5.26
CA ALA A 488 -55.90 15.40 -4.06
C ALA A 488 -54.96 15.31 -2.85
N LEU A 489 -55.33 15.98 -1.75
CA LEU A 489 -54.67 15.82 -0.47
C LEU A 489 -55.36 14.64 0.21
N ASP A 490 -54.68 13.49 0.33
CA ASP A 490 -55.21 12.35 1.08
C ASP A 490 -55.51 12.77 2.54
N GLU A 491 -56.77 13.03 2.88
CA GLU A 491 -57.22 12.99 4.27
C GLU A 491 -57.30 11.52 4.73
N PRO A 492 -56.96 11.23 6.00
CA PRO A 492 -57.07 9.88 6.53
C PRO A 492 -58.53 9.44 6.50
N VAL A 493 -58.83 8.40 5.73
CA VAL A 493 -60.12 7.69 5.76
C VAL A 493 -60.40 7.26 7.20
N LEU A 494 -61.24 8.00 7.92
CA LEU A 494 -61.88 7.51 9.14
C LEU A 494 -62.87 6.44 8.72
N HIS A 495 -62.45 5.18 8.75
CA HIS A 495 -63.38 4.05 8.71
C HIS A 495 -64.33 4.16 9.91
N ASN A 496 -65.56 4.57 9.66
CA ASN A 496 -66.68 4.35 10.58
C ASN A 496 -66.85 2.83 10.74
N VAL A 497 -66.35 2.28 11.85
CA VAL A 497 -66.68 0.92 12.25
C VAL A 497 -68.04 0.97 12.91
N GLU A 498 -69.04 0.55 12.14
CA GLU A 498 -70.38 0.24 12.58
C GLU A 498 -70.31 -0.86 13.66
N ARG A 499 -70.79 -0.52 14.87
CA ARG A 499 -70.73 -1.40 16.03
C ARG A 499 -71.90 -2.39 15.97
N THR A 500 -71.73 -3.49 15.24
CA THR A 500 -72.68 -4.60 15.27
C THR A 500 -72.53 -5.35 16.60
N VAL A 501 -73.45 -5.07 17.54
CA VAL A 501 -73.62 -5.86 18.76
C VAL A 501 -74.17 -7.23 18.36
N ARG A 502 -73.36 -8.28 18.52
CA ARG A 502 -73.85 -9.66 18.49
C ARG A 502 -73.55 -10.33 19.82
N SER A 503 -74.64 -10.69 20.49
CA SER A 503 -74.72 -11.43 21.74
C SER A 503 -74.02 -12.80 21.63
N THR A 504 -73.15 -13.11 22.57
CA THR A 504 -72.82 -14.49 22.92
C THR A 504 -73.18 -14.75 24.37
N THR A 505 -74.20 -15.60 24.49
CA THR A 505 -74.80 -16.16 25.68
C THR A 505 -73.86 -17.14 26.38
N GLY A 506 -73.88 -17.13 27.72
CA GLY A 506 -73.68 -18.33 28.54
C GLY A 506 -72.32 -18.52 29.20
N SER A 507 -72.24 -18.31 30.51
CA SER A 507 -72.34 -19.40 31.50
C SER A 507 -71.77 -19.01 32.88
N HIS A 508 -72.61 -19.23 33.92
CA HIS A 508 -72.29 -19.41 35.34
C HIS A 508 -71.68 -18.23 36.14
N ARG A 509 -72.11 -17.88 37.36
CA ARG A 509 -73.03 -18.47 38.35
C ARG A 509 -73.43 -17.37 39.33
N ARG A 510 -74.73 -17.16 39.55
CA ARG A 510 -75.28 -16.28 40.60
C ARG A 510 -75.18 -16.99 41.95
N LYS A 511 -74.65 -16.33 42.98
CA LYS A 511 -75.07 -16.52 44.37
C LYS A 511 -75.72 -15.21 44.81
N THR A 512 -77.00 -15.30 45.11
CA THR A 512 -77.87 -14.22 45.56
C THR A 512 -77.71 -13.95 47.07
N PRO A 513 -78.19 -12.78 47.54
CA PRO A 513 -77.74 -12.07 48.74
C PRO A 513 -78.65 -12.33 49.95
N THR A 514 -78.33 -11.72 51.09
CA THR A 514 -79.20 -10.87 51.94
C THR A 514 -78.59 -10.74 53.37
N PRO A 515 -79.11 -9.90 54.29
CA PRO A 515 -78.51 -8.61 54.62
C PRO A 515 -78.14 -8.52 56.12
N TYR A 516 -77.61 -7.35 56.51
CA TYR A 516 -77.55 -6.78 57.86
C TYR A 516 -78.22 -7.56 59.01
N SER A 517 -77.40 -8.02 59.95
CA SER A 517 -77.41 -7.67 61.39
C SER A 517 -76.12 -8.18 62.01
#